data_AF-A0A974H678-F1
#
_entry.id   AF-A0A974H678-F1
#
_cell.length_a   1.000
_cell.length_b   1.000
_cell.length_c   1.000
_cell.angle_alpha   90.00
_cell.angle_beta   90.00
_cell.angle_gamma   90.00
#
_symmetry.space_group_name_H-M   'P 1'
#
loop_
_entity.id
_entity.type
_entity.pdbx_description
1 polymer ?
#
loop_
_entity_poly.entity_id
_entity_poly.type
_entity_poly.pdbx_seq_one_letter_code
_entity_poly.pdbx_strand_id
1 'polypeptide(L)' 'IYAAFFMIMRHLPGPHQKIFHDSEIVKSFIREQIQFHRDTLDSNSPRDYIDCFLIKADQ' A
#
# COMPACT_ATOMS: atom_id res chain seq x y z
N ILE A 1 9.20 20.18 12.97
CA ILE A 1 10.42 20.43 12.14
C ILE A 1 10.52 19.43 10.98
N TYR A 2 10.55 18.11 11.21
CA TYR A 2 10.61 17.11 10.12
C TYR A 2 9.48 17.24 9.09
N ALA A 3 8.22 17.38 9.55
CA ALA A 3 7.07 17.59 8.67
C ALA A 3 7.12 18.93 7.90
N ALA A 4 7.76 19.96 8.44
CA ALA A 4 7.83 21.29 7.84
C ALA A 4 8.82 21.35 6.65
N PHE A 5 9.77 20.41 6.59
CA PHE A 5 10.80 20.33 5.54
C PHE A 5 10.79 18.99 4.80
N PHE A 6 9.64 18.32 4.74
CA PHE A 6 9.51 16.98 4.15
C PHE A 6 10.07 16.90 2.71
N MET A 7 9.79 17.90 1.88
CA MET A 7 10.32 17.96 0.51
C MET A 7 11.85 17.98 0.48
N ILE A 8 12.49 18.73 1.37
CA ILE A 8 13.96 18.83 1.45
C ILE A 8 14.54 17.55 2.02
N MET A 9 13.96 17.04 3.11
CA MET A 9 14.41 15.81 3.77
C MET A 9 14.37 14.61 2.82
N ARG A 10 13.46 14.57 1.85
CA ARG A 10 13.41 13.50 0.84
C ARG A 10 14.68 13.40 -0.02
N HIS A 11 15.48 14.45 -0.11
CA HIS A 11 16.69 14.46 -0.92
C HIS A 11 17.99 14.38 -0.10
N LEU A 12 17.91 14.52 1.23
CA LEU A 12 19.09 14.46 2.08
C LEU A 12 19.46 13.01 2.40
N PRO A 13 20.76 12.68 2.50
CA PRO A 13 21.18 11.36 2.93
C PRO A 13 20.82 11.14 4.40
N GLY A 14 20.27 9.98 4.73
CA GLY A 14 19.99 9.59 6.12
C GLY A 14 19.11 8.34 6.24
N PRO A 15 18.88 7.85 7.48
CA PRO A 15 18.14 6.61 7.73
C PRO A 15 16.71 6.60 7.19
N HIS A 16 16.08 7.78 7.07
CA HIS A 16 14.75 7.94 6.50
C HIS A 16 14.66 7.50 5.03
N GLN A 17 15.75 7.54 4.26
CA GLN A 17 15.79 7.01 2.89
C GLN A 17 15.54 5.50 2.86
N LYS A 18 16.11 4.77 3.83
CA LYS A 18 15.84 3.34 4.00
C LYS A 18 14.38 3.10 4.37
N ILE A 19 13.81 3.91 5.27
CA ILE A 19 12.38 3.81 5.64
C ILE A 19 11.48 4.03 4.41
N PHE A 20 11.80 5.00 3.55
CA PHE A 20 11.05 5.22 2.32
C PHE A 20 11.18 4.04 1.35
N HIS A 21 12.39 3.50 1.18
CA HIS A 21 12.61 2.31 0.35
C HIS A 21 11.82 1.09 0.87
N ASP A 22 11.94 0.79 2.15
CA ASP A 22 11.23 -0.33 2.80
C ASP A 22 9.70 -0.11 2.70
N SER A 23 9.23 1.14 2.82
CA SER A 23 7.81 1.47 2.62
C SER A 23 7.34 1.20 1.19
N GLU A 24 8.15 1.49 0.17
CA GLU A 24 7.79 1.17 -1.22
C GLU A 24 7.74 -0.34 -1.46
N ILE A 25 8.61 -1.14 -0.83
CA ILE A 25 8.55 -2.61 -0.87
C ILE A 25 7.25 -3.11 -0.24
N VAL A 26 6.86 -2.59 0.93
CA VAL A 26 5.59 -2.97 1.56
C VAL A 26 4.41 -2.59 0.68
N LYS A 27 4.44 -1.41 0.05
CA LYS A 27 3.39 -0.99 -0.89
C LYS A 27 3.32 -1.87 -2.14
N SER A 28 4.45 -2.31 -2.70
CA SER A 28 4.43 -3.21 -3.86
C SER A 28 3.81 -4.55 -3.51
N PHE A 29 4.18 -5.12 -2.36
CA PHE A 29 3.58 -6.35 -1.86
C PHE A 29 2.05 -6.21 -1.67
N ILE A 30 1.60 -5.13 -1.04
CA ILE A 30 0.16 -4.87 -0.86
C ILE A 30 -0.55 -4.77 -2.21
N ARG A 31 0.05 -4.11 -3.21
CA ARG A 31 -0.54 -4.03 -4.56
C ARG A 31 -0.66 -5.39 -5.22
N GLU A 32 0.36 -6.24 -5.12
CA GLU A 32 0.32 -7.61 -5.62
C GLU A 32 -0.78 -8.43 -4.95
N GLN A 33 -0.92 -8.32 -3.63
CA GLN A 33 -2.01 -8.98 -2.91
C GLN A 33 -3.38 -8.48 -3.36
N ILE A 34 -3.57 -7.16 -3.51
CA ILE A 34 -4.83 -6.59 -4.01
C ILE A 34 -5.14 -7.12 -5.42
N GLN A 35 -4.14 -7.21 -6.31
CA GLN A 35 -4.33 -7.75 -7.65
C GLN A 35 -4.77 -9.21 -7.60
N PHE A 36 -4.09 -10.04 -6.81
CA PHE A 36 -4.49 -11.43 -6.60
C PHE A 36 -5.93 -11.54 -6.09
N HIS A 37 -6.32 -10.68 -5.13
CA HIS A 37 -7.68 -10.67 -4.61
C HIS A 37 -8.69 -10.30 -5.70
N ARG A 38 -8.41 -9.28 -6.52
CA ARG A 38 -9.23 -8.90 -7.67
C ARG A 38 -9.38 -10.03 -8.69
N ASP A 39 -8.30 -10.73 -9.02
CA ASP A 39 -8.31 -11.81 -10.03
C ASP A 39 -9.13 -13.03 -9.60
N THR A 40 -9.29 -13.23 -8.28
CA THR A 40 -9.94 -14.38 -7.68
C THR A 40 -11.20 -14.01 -6.89
N LEU A 41 -11.70 -12.79 -7.05
CA LEU A 41 -12.80 -12.24 -6.27
C LEU A 41 -14.13 -12.93 -6.61
N ASP A 42 -14.81 -13.47 -5.60
CA ASP A 42 -16.20 -13.90 -5.69
C ASP A 42 -17.07 -13.05 -4.76
N SER A 43 -17.94 -12.21 -5.35
CA SER A 43 -18.85 -11.33 -4.61
C SER A 43 -19.84 -12.09 -3.71
N ASN A 44 -20.09 -13.38 -3.97
CA ASN A 44 -20.99 -14.19 -3.14
C ASN A 44 -20.28 -14.82 -1.94
N SER A 45 -18.94 -14.87 -1.95
CA SER A 45 -18.14 -15.53 -0.90
C SER A 45 -16.84 -14.76 -0.65
N PRO A 46 -16.90 -13.58 0.02
CA PRO A 46 -15.69 -12.83 0.35
C PRO A 46 -14.82 -13.59 1.35
N ARG A 47 -13.53 -13.73 1.05
CA ARG A 47 -12.60 -14.52 1.85
C ARG A 47 -12.14 -13.78 3.10
N ASP A 48 -11.82 -12.50 2.95
CA ASP A 48 -11.29 -11.67 4.02
C ASP A 48 -11.64 -10.19 3.86
N TYR A 49 -10.99 -9.34 4.67
CA TYR A 49 -11.19 -7.90 4.67
C TYR A 49 -10.92 -7.27 3.30
N ILE A 50 -9.93 -7.77 2.55
CA ILE A 50 -9.55 -7.22 1.26
C ILE A 50 -10.68 -7.44 0.26
N ASP A 51 -11.24 -8.64 0.19
CA ASP A 51 -12.41 -8.92 -0.67
C ASP A 51 -13.62 -8.06 -0.28
N CYS A 52 -13.92 -7.97 1.02
CA CYS A 52 -15.01 -7.12 1.52
C CYS A 52 -14.83 -5.64 1.13
N PHE A 53 -13.60 -5.14 1.21
CA PHE A 53 -13.26 -3.77 0.83
C PHE A 53 -13.40 -3.55 -0.68
N LEU A 54 -12.88 -4.48 -1.49
CA LEU A 54 -12.94 -4.41 -2.95
C LEU A 54 -14.38 -4.43 -3.45
N ILE A 55 -15.23 -5.31 -2.93
CA ILE A 55 -16.66 -5.38 -3.28
C ILE A 55 -17.36 -4.06 -2.97
N LYS A 56 -17.08 -3.45 -1.82
CA LYS A 56 -17.66 -2.14 -1.44
C LYS A 56 -17.12 -0.96 -2.26
N ALA A 57 -15.89 -1.06 -2.76
CA ALA A 57 -15.25 0.01 -3.54
C ALA A 57 -15.72 0.03 -5.01
N ASP A 58 -16.09 -1.14 -5.55
CA ASP A 58 -16.56 -1.30 -6.93
C ASP A 58 -18.12 -1.22 -7.04
N GLN A 59 -18.83 -1.06 -5.90
CA GLN A 59 -20.28 -0.75 -5.82
C GLN A 59 -20.55 0.74 -5.99
#